data_AF-A0AAT9UY58-F1
#
_entry.id   AF-A0AAT9UY58-F1
#
_cell.length_a   1.000
_cell.length_b   1.000
_cell.length_c   1.000
_cell.angle_alpha   90.00
_cell.angle_beta   90.00
_cell.angle_gamma   90.00
#
_symmetry.space_group_name_H-M   'P 1'
#
loop_
_entity.id
_entity.type
_entity.pdbx_description
1 polymer ?
#
loop_
_entity_poly.entity_id
_entity_poly.type
_entity_poly.pdbx_seq_one_letter_code
_entity_poly.pdbx_strand_id
1 'polypeptide(L)'
;MLTRDFLMKADCKTAFGEIEEALLWSAEQRAASLAATLACRPDDGPVWIFGYGSLMWNPALEYTESCTGTLVGWHRAFCLRLTAGRGSACQPGRMLALKEGGRTTGVAYRLADDTLHDELSLLWKREMITGCYLPSWCKLTLDDGRTINALVFIMDPRHALYESDTRAQVIAPLIAAASGPLGTNAQYLFSLEQELIKLGMHDDCLNDLVGKVRRLLCDEKPGPEMQPGFA
;
A
#
# COMPACT_ATOMS: atom_id res chain seq x y z
N MET A 1 -12.31 2.23 -6.76
CA MET A 1 -11.53 2.75 -5.62
C MET A 1 -12.16 2.20 -4.35
N LEU A 2 -11.38 1.73 -3.38
CA LEU A 2 -11.92 1.24 -2.09
C LEU A 2 -12.38 2.45 -1.28
N THR A 3 -13.69 2.63 -1.12
CA THR A 3 -14.27 3.73 -0.34
C THR A 3 -14.54 3.29 1.09
N ARG A 4 -14.65 4.25 2.02
CA ARG A 4 -15.04 4.00 3.43
C ARG A 4 -16.37 3.25 3.52
N ASP A 5 -17.39 3.74 2.82
CA ASP A 5 -18.71 3.09 2.73
C ASP A 5 -18.62 1.64 2.26
N PHE A 6 -17.73 1.37 1.31
CA PHE A 6 -17.50 0.04 0.80
C PHE A 6 -16.82 -0.85 1.85
N LEU A 7 -15.81 -0.37 2.57
CA LEU A 7 -15.17 -1.11 3.68
C LEU A 7 -16.12 -1.37 4.86
N MET A 8 -17.10 -0.50 5.09
CA MET A 8 -18.14 -0.70 6.09
C MET A 8 -19.15 -1.78 5.69
N LYS A 9 -19.53 -1.83 4.40
CA LYS A 9 -20.66 -2.65 3.92
C LYS A 9 -20.25 -3.97 3.26
N ALA A 10 -19.06 -4.07 2.69
CA ALA A 10 -18.65 -5.22 1.86
C ALA A 10 -17.86 -6.26 2.65
N ASP A 11 -18.04 -7.52 2.26
CA ASP A 11 -17.13 -8.59 2.66
C ASP A 11 -15.81 -8.46 1.89
N CYS A 12 -14.68 -8.75 2.53
CA CYS A 12 -13.35 -8.57 1.94
C CYS A 12 -13.17 -9.41 0.68
N LYS A 13 -13.89 -10.55 0.57
CA LYS A 13 -13.87 -11.43 -0.61
C LYS A 13 -14.40 -10.76 -1.88
N THR A 14 -15.44 -9.94 -1.80
CA THR A 14 -16.03 -9.29 -2.99
C THR A 14 -15.23 -8.08 -3.48
N ALA A 15 -14.37 -7.53 -2.63
CA ALA A 15 -13.63 -6.30 -2.88
C ALA A 15 -12.36 -6.46 -3.73
N PHE A 16 -11.67 -7.58 -3.58
CA PHE A 16 -10.35 -7.79 -4.15
C PHE A 16 -10.32 -8.91 -5.20
N GLY A 17 -11.45 -9.59 -5.45
CA GLY A 17 -11.50 -10.73 -6.36
C GLY A 17 -11.09 -12.04 -5.68
N GLU A 18 -10.69 -13.05 -6.46
CA GLU A 18 -10.32 -14.37 -5.95
C GLU A 18 -8.97 -14.31 -5.21
N ILE A 19 -9.01 -14.07 -3.90
CA ILE A 19 -7.90 -14.29 -2.98
C ILE A 19 -7.94 -15.75 -2.54
N GLU A 20 -6.77 -16.42 -2.50
CA GLU A 20 -6.65 -17.76 -1.93
C GLU A 20 -7.20 -17.78 -0.50
N GLU A 21 -8.19 -18.64 -0.25
CA GLU A 21 -8.92 -18.67 1.03
C GLU A 21 -8.00 -18.95 2.22
N ALA A 22 -6.94 -19.73 2.01
CA ALA A 22 -5.93 -20.03 3.02
C ALA A 22 -5.14 -18.80 3.49
N LEU A 23 -5.09 -17.73 2.68
CA LEU A 23 -4.41 -16.48 3.03
C LEU A 23 -5.36 -15.49 3.71
N LEU A 24 -6.68 -15.63 3.56
CA LEU A 24 -7.63 -14.68 4.11
C LEU A 24 -7.72 -14.79 5.63
N TRP A 25 -7.48 -13.67 6.31
CA TRP A 25 -7.72 -13.58 7.73
C TRP A 25 -9.23 -13.52 8.02
N SER A 26 -9.65 -14.18 9.10
CA SER A 26 -11.00 -14.05 9.65
C SER A 26 -11.18 -12.69 10.35
N ALA A 27 -12.43 -12.35 10.68
CA ALA A 27 -12.72 -11.15 11.46
C ALA A 27 -12.07 -11.21 12.86
N GLU A 28 -12.07 -12.40 13.47
CA GLU A 28 -11.48 -12.67 14.78
C GLU A 28 -9.95 -12.53 14.73
N GLN A 29 -9.29 -13.03 13.67
CA GLN A 29 -7.85 -12.88 13.50
C GLN A 29 -7.45 -11.40 13.37
N ARG A 30 -8.21 -10.61 12.60
CA ARG A 30 -8.00 -9.16 12.50
C ARG A 30 -8.22 -8.46 13.83
N ALA A 31 -9.30 -8.78 14.54
CA ALA A 31 -9.59 -8.19 15.85
C ALA A 31 -8.52 -8.54 16.90
N ALA A 32 -8.05 -9.79 16.92
CA ALA A 32 -6.98 -10.22 17.81
C ALA A 32 -5.64 -9.51 17.51
N SER A 33 -5.31 -9.37 16.21
CA SER A 33 -4.12 -8.61 15.78
C SER A 33 -4.20 -7.14 16.20
N LEU A 34 -5.37 -6.49 16.02
CA LEU A 34 -5.59 -5.12 16.46
C LEU A 34 -5.42 -4.98 17.97
N ALA A 35 -6.07 -5.85 18.76
CA ALA A 35 -5.97 -5.83 20.21
C ALA A 35 -4.53 -6.04 20.69
N ALA A 36 -3.80 -7.00 20.11
CA ALA A 36 -2.39 -7.24 20.43
C ALA A 36 -1.51 -6.03 20.08
N THR A 37 -1.77 -5.39 18.94
CA THR A 37 -1.02 -4.20 18.51
C THR A 37 -1.26 -3.04 19.48
N LEU A 38 -2.50 -2.80 19.89
CA LEU A 38 -2.85 -1.75 20.85
C LEU A 38 -2.29 -2.04 22.26
N ALA A 39 -2.19 -3.31 22.66
CA ALA A 39 -1.59 -3.69 23.94
C ALA A 39 -0.08 -3.41 23.99
N CYS A 40 0.60 -3.40 22.85
CA CYS A 40 2.03 -3.08 22.74
C CYS A 40 2.31 -1.60 22.47
N ARG A 41 1.31 -0.73 22.69
CA ARG A 41 1.45 0.70 22.50
C ARG A 41 2.54 1.28 23.42
N PRO A 42 3.45 2.11 22.90
CA PRO A 42 4.60 2.59 23.67
C PRO A 42 4.27 3.66 24.72
N ASP A 43 3.15 4.37 24.58
CA ASP A 43 2.71 5.44 25.47
C ASP A 43 1.18 5.64 25.43
N ASP A 44 0.64 6.45 26.34
CA ASP A 44 -0.77 6.84 26.38
C ASP A 44 -1.07 8.09 25.53
N GLY A 45 -0.23 8.41 24.53
CA GLY A 45 -0.38 9.61 23.70
C GLY A 45 -1.61 9.58 22.78
N PRO A 46 -1.64 10.40 21.72
CA PRO A 46 -2.59 10.22 20.60
C PRO A 46 -2.16 9.09 19.67
N VAL A 47 -3.10 8.37 19.05
CA VAL A 47 -2.78 7.35 18.04
C VAL A 47 -2.63 7.99 16.67
N TRP A 48 -1.51 7.69 16.02
CA TRP A 48 -1.20 8.15 14.68
C TRP A 48 -1.04 6.97 13.72
N ILE A 49 -1.52 7.12 12.49
CA ILE A 49 -1.30 6.17 11.40
C ILE A 49 -0.34 6.78 10.39
N PHE A 50 0.73 6.08 10.03
CA PHE A 50 1.64 6.52 8.97
C PHE A 50 1.27 5.89 7.62
N GLY A 51 0.78 6.71 6.70
CA GLY A 51 0.54 6.36 5.32
C GLY A 51 1.76 6.64 4.44
N TYR A 52 2.32 5.60 3.83
CA TYR A 52 3.45 5.70 2.89
C TYR A 52 3.08 5.27 1.45
N GLY A 53 1.83 4.84 1.25
CA GLY A 53 1.28 4.34 -0.01
C GLY A 53 -0.13 4.88 -0.25
N SER A 54 -1.10 4.00 -0.52
CA SER A 54 -2.47 4.41 -0.86
C SER A 54 -3.19 5.23 0.21
N LEU A 55 -2.77 5.13 1.47
CA LEU A 55 -3.31 5.95 2.54
C LEU A 55 -3.06 7.45 2.32
N MET A 56 -2.02 7.83 1.56
CA MET A 56 -1.71 9.25 1.31
C MET A 56 -2.79 9.98 0.50
N TRP A 57 -3.36 9.32 -0.54
CA TRP A 57 -4.43 9.91 -1.36
C TRP A 57 -5.82 9.35 -1.02
N ASN A 58 -5.88 8.21 -0.34
CA ASN A 58 -7.11 7.55 0.07
C ASN A 58 -6.93 7.02 1.50
N PRO A 59 -6.99 7.86 2.53
CA PRO A 59 -6.83 7.42 3.91
C PRO A 59 -7.98 6.49 4.34
N ALA A 60 -9.20 6.75 3.85
CA ALA A 60 -10.43 6.01 4.19
C ALA A 60 -10.69 5.89 5.71
N LEU A 61 -10.17 6.85 6.48
CA LEU A 61 -10.33 6.99 7.93
C LEU A 61 -10.72 8.43 8.26
N GLU A 62 -11.40 8.61 9.39
CA GLU A 62 -11.62 9.92 10.00
C GLU A 62 -10.40 10.28 10.86
N TYR A 63 -9.91 11.51 10.69
CA TYR A 63 -8.74 12.00 11.41
C TYR A 63 -8.96 13.45 11.83
N THR A 64 -8.34 13.82 12.95
CA THR A 64 -8.41 15.17 13.53
C THR A 64 -7.26 16.07 13.06
N GLU A 65 -6.17 15.45 12.63
CA GLU A 65 -4.93 16.14 12.28
C GLU A 65 -4.17 15.30 11.25
N SER A 66 -3.52 15.95 10.29
CA SER A 66 -2.56 15.29 9.40
C SER A 66 -1.29 16.12 9.25
N CYS A 67 -0.16 15.44 9.16
CA CYS A 67 1.15 16.08 9.01
C CYS A 67 2.07 15.18 8.18
N THR A 68 2.84 15.76 7.27
CA THR A 68 3.88 15.00 6.57
C THR A 68 5.04 14.68 7.51
N GLY A 69 5.75 13.60 7.23
CA GLY A 69 6.87 13.21 8.05
C GLY A 69 7.76 12.15 7.42
N THR A 70 8.86 11.87 8.10
CA THR A 70 9.88 10.92 7.68
C THR A 70 10.04 9.79 8.68
N LEU A 71 9.91 8.57 8.19
CA LEU A 71 10.19 7.33 8.91
C LEU A 71 11.60 6.85 8.56
N VAL A 72 12.47 6.74 9.55
CA VAL A 72 13.86 6.25 9.38
C VAL A 72 13.91 4.74 9.63
N GLY A 73 14.78 4.05 8.91
CA GLY A 73 14.97 2.60 9.05
C GLY A 73 14.03 1.78 8.17
N TRP A 74 13.22 2.43 7.33
CA TRP A 74 12.28 1.78 6.41
C TRP A 74 12.24 2.49 5.07
N HIS A 75 12.22 1.75 3.97
CA HIS A 75 12.08 2.27 2.61
C HIS A 75 10.88 1.64 1.89
N ARG A 76 10.25 2.43 1.02
CA ARG A 76 9.22 1.96 0.09
C ARG A 76 9.78 0.88 -0.83
N ALA A 77 9.07 -0.24 -0.93
CA ALA A 77 9.45 -1.33 -1.81
C ALA A 77 8.25 -2.09 -2.34
N PHE A 78 8.25 -2.35 -3.65
CA PHE A 78 7.25 -3.18 -4.33
C PHE A 78 7.57 -4.67 -4.13
N CYS A 79 7.44 -5.14 -2.89
CA CYS A 79 7.86 -6.47 -2.43
C CYS A 79 6.71 -7.40 -2.03
N LEU A 80 5.46 -6.96 -2.16
CA LEU A 80 4.30 -7.81 -1.94
C LEU A 80 3.82 -8.37 -3.27
N ARG A 81 3.76 -9.70 -3.41
CA ARG A 81 3.16 -10.36 -4.58
C ARG A 81 1.66 -10.07 -4.61
N LEU A 82 1.20 -9.44 -5.69
CA LEU A 82 -0.18 -9.01 -5.84
C LEU A 82 -0.96 -9.98 -6.74
N THR A 83 -1.67 -10.93 -6.15
CA THR A 83 -2.48 -11.92 -6.87
C THR A 83 -3.97 -11.55 -6.95
N ALA A 84 -4.36 -10.40 -6.41
CA ALA A 84 -5.74 -9.94 -6.33
C ALA A 84 -5.82 -8.40 -6.44
N GLY A 85 -7.02 -7.86 -6.66
CA GLY A 85 -7.28 -6.43 -6.73
C GLY A 85 -6.79 -5.81 -8.04
N ARG A 86 -5.47 -5.55 -8.16
CA ARG A 86 -4.84 -5.00 -9.37
C ARG A 86 -3.91 -5.98 -10.09
N GLY A 87 -4.00 -7.25 -9.71
CA GLY A 87 -3.38 -8.39 -10.36
C GLY A 87 -4.29 -9.61 -10.25
N SER A 88 -3.80 -10.73 -10.74
CA SER A 88 -4.50 -12.02 -10.67
C SER A 88 -3.51 -13.15 -10.35
N ALA A 89 -4.02 -14.34 -10.04
CA ALA A 89 -3.17 -15.52 -9.84
C ALA A 89 -2.33 -15.87 -11.09
N CYS A 90 -2.91 -15.72 -12.29
CA CYS A 90 -2.21 -16.00 -13.56
C CYS A 90 -1.29 -14.86 -14.01
N GLN A 91 -1.58 -13.61 -13.64
CA GLN A 91 -0.79 -12.43 -13.99
C GLN A 91 -0.56 -11.57 -12.74
N PRO A 92 0.30 -12.05 -11.81
CA PRO A 92 0.54 -11.37 -10.55
C PRO A 92 1.33 -10.08 -10.77
N GLY A 93 0.97 -9.08 -9.98
CA GLY A 93 1.69 -7.82 -9.90
C GLY A 93 2.64 -7.74 -8.71
N ARG A 94 3.07 -6.51 -8.42
CA ARG A 94 3.78 -6.13 -7.21
C ARG A 94 3.07 -4.97 -6.52
N MET A 95 2.91 -5.09 -5.22
CA MET A 95 2.30 -4.07 -4.38
C MET A 95 3.34 -3.50 -3.42
N LEU A 96 3.13 -2.24 -3.06
CA LEU A 96 3.99 -1.49 -2.16
C LEU A 96 3.85 -2.00 -0.73
N ALA A 97 4.98 -2.15 -0.05
CA ALA A 97 5.10 -2.27 1.40
C ALA A 97 6.37 -1.53 1.87
N LEU A 98 6.69 -1.62 3.15
CA LEU A 98 7.97 -1.16 3.69
C LEU A 98 8.92 -2.33 3.95
N LYS A 99 10.18 -2.16 3.50
CA LYS A 99 11.31 -3.03 3.84
C LYS A 99 12.27 -2.29 4.76
N GLU A 100 12.98 -3.04 5.59
CA GLU A 100 13.98 -2.50 6.51
C GLU A 100 15.11 -1.79 5.76
N GLY A 101 15.66 -0.75 6.38
CA GLY A 101 16.73 0.10 5.86
C GLY A 101 16.22 1.38 5.19
N GLY A 102 17.11 2.37 5.07
CA GLY A 102 16.82 3.64 4.39
C GLY A 102 15.92 4.58 5.19
N ARG A 103 15.09 5.33 4.46
CA ARG A 103 14.07 6.23 5.02
C ARG A 103 12.90 6.36 4.04
N THR A 104 11.73 6.69 4.55
CA THR A 104 10.51 6.90 3.76
C THR A 104 9.78 8.14 4.23
N THR A 105 9.36 8.97 3.29
CA THR A 105 8.43 10.07 3.56
C THR A 105 6.97 9.62 3.38
N GLY A 106 6.06 10.22 4.13
CA GLY A 106 4.64 9.92 4.03
C GLY A 106 3.80 10.91 4.82
N VAL A 107 2.54 10.54 5.07
CA VAL A 107 1.57 11.35 5.82
C VAL A 107 1.18 10.63 7.10
N ALA A 108 1.28 11.31 8.23
CA ALA A 108 0.76 10.86 9.50
C ALA A 108 -0.67 11.40 9.71
N TYR A 109 -1.58 10.54 10.14
CA TYR A 109 -2.97 10.90 10.45
C TYR A 109 -3.27 10.61 11.92
N ARG A 110 -3.72 11.61 12.67
CA ARG A 110 -4.12 11.47 14.07
C ARG A 110 -5.59 11.05 14.16
N LEU A 111 -5.85 9.94 14.83
CA LEU A 111 -7.22 9.48 15.08
C LEU A 111 -7.81 10.20 16.30
N ALA A 112 -9.13 10.36 16.31
CA ALA A 112 -9.86 10.84 17.48
C ALA A 112 -10.04 9.69 18.48
N ASP A 113 -9.94 9.97 19.78
CA ASP A 113 -10.00 8.92 20.81
C ASP A 113 -11.39 8.27 20.92
N ASP A 114 -12.45 9.03 20.59
CA ASP A 114 -13.84 8.59 20.63
C ASP A 114 -14.22 7.64 19.48
N THR A 115 -13.59 7.79 18.30
CA THR A 115 -13.80 6.91 17.14
C THR A 115 -12.65 5.93 16.88
N LEU A 116 -11.61 5.96 17.72
CA LEU A 116 -10.34 5.25 17.53
C LEU A 116 -10.53 3.78 17.15
N HIS A 117 -11.33 3.05 17.93
CA HIS A 117 -11.50 1.61 17.73
C HIS A 117 -12.20 1.28 16.40
N ASP A 118 -13.20 2.08 16.01
CA ASP A 118 -13.96 1.89 14.77
C ASP A 118 -13.08 2.19 13.55
N GLU A 119 -12.30 3.28 13.61
CA GLU A 119 -11.36 3.65 12.55
C GLU A 119 -10.26 2.61 12.37
N LEU A 120 -9.69 2.11 13.46
CA LEU A 120 -8.68 1.05 13.40
C LEU A 120 -9.28 -0.27 12.89
N SER A 121 -10.51 -0.60 13.27
CA SER A 121 -11.19 -1.79 12.77
C SER A 121 -11.40 -1.74 11.25
N LEU A 122 -11.77 -0.59 10.70
CA LEU A 122 -11.86 -0.37 9.25
C LEU A 122 -10.50 -0.45 8.57
N LEU A 123 -9.48 0.15 9.18
CA LEU A 123 -8.11 0.10 8.67
C LEU A 123 -7.56 -1.34 8.64
N TRP A 124 -7.83 -2.14 9.67
CA TRP A 124 -7.46 -3.56 9.71
C TRP A 124 -8.20 -4.37 8.64
N LYS A 125 -9.49 -4.10 8.38
CA LYS A 125 -10.21 -4.73 7.27
C LYS A 125 -9.58 -4.42 5.91
N ARG A 126 -8.96 -3.25 5.77
CA ARG A 126 -8.31 -2.82 4.53
C ARG A 126 -6.89 -3.37 4.37
N GLU A 127 -6.05 -3.24 5.39
CA GLU A 127 -4.62 -3.54 5.30
C GLU A 127 -4.31 -5.00 5.70
N MET A 128 -5.06 -5.56 6.65
CA MET A 128 -4.82 -6.90 7.23
C MET A 128 -5.73 -7.98 6.64
N ILE A 129 -6.02 -7.89 5.34
CA ILE A 129 -6.87 -8.87 4.64
C ILE A 129 -6.20 -10.24 4.59
N THR A 130 -4.91 -10.27 4.26
CA THR A 130 -4.12 -11.50 4.14
C THR A 130 -3.10 -11.67 5.26
N GLY A 131 -2.97 -10.69 6.16
CA GLY A 131 -1.91 -10.71 7.17
C GLY A 131 -0.50 -10.51 6.61
N CYS A 132 -0.37 -9.94 5.42
CA CYS A 132 0.93 -9.70 4.79
C CYS A 132 1.78 -8.62 5.48
N TYR A 133 1.16 -7.78 6.32
CA TYR A 133 1.85 -6.75 7.07
C TYR A 133 1.99 -7.09 8.56
N LEU A 134 3.01 -6.53 9.19
CA LEU A 134 3.15 -6.43 10.64
C LEU A 134 2.79 -5.01 11.08
N PRO A 135 1.66 -4.80 11.78
CA PRO A 135 1.39 -3.51 12.42
C PRO A 135 2.45 -3.25 13.50
N SER A 136 3.21 -2.17 13.35
CA SER A 136 4.36 -1.85 14.19
C SER A 136 4.30 -0.41 14.69
N TRP A 137 4.63 -0.21 15.95
CA TRP A 137 4.81 1.13 16.53
C TRP A 137 6.20 1.65 16.20
N CYS A 138 6.27 2.73 15.44
CA CYS A 138 7.52 3.35 15.03
C CYS A 138 7.58 4.81 15.48
N LYS A 139 8.79 5.26 15.84
CA LYS A 139 9.04 6.70 16.01
C LYS A 139 9.09 7.36 14.64
N LEU A 140 8.28 8.41 14.47
CA LEU A 140 8.18 9.20 13.25
C LEU A 140 8.52 10.65 13.56
N THR A 141 9.37 11.27 12.72
CA THR A 141 9.63 12.70 12.78
C THR A 141 8.72 13.42 11.81
N LEU A 142 7.88 14.31 12.33
CA LEU A 142 6.99 15.15 11.54
C LEU A 142 7.73 16.38 11.01
N ASP A 143 7.26 16.94 9.90
CA ASP A 143 7.89 18.09 9.24
C ASP A 143 7.73 19.39 10.06
N ASP A 144 6.81 19.41 11.03
CA ASP A 144 6.67 20.48 12.01
C ASP A 144 7.62 20.38 13.21
N GLY A 145 8.52 19.37 13.21
CA GLY A 145 9.54 19.16 14.22
C GLY A 145 9.13 18.26 15.39
N ARG A 146 7.86 17.84 15.48
CA ARG A 146 7.43 16.87 16.50
C ARG A 146 7.98 15.47 16.20
N THR A 147 8.23 14.70 17.26
CA THR A 147 8.45 13.26 17.16
C THR A 147 7.29 12.54 17.84
N ILE A 148 6.65 11.62 17.12
CA ILE A 148 5.48 10.88 17.58
C ILE A 148 5.72 9.38 17.47
N ASN A 149 4.90 8.59 18.17
CA ASN A 149 4.76 7.16 17.89
C ASN A 149 3.59 6.95 16.92
N ALA A 150 3.84 6.30 15.80
CA ALA A 150 2.84 6.01 14.78
C ALA A 150 2.75 4.51 14.51
N LEU A 151 1.53 4.04 14.24
CA LEU A 151 1.27 2.72 13.67
C LEU A 151 1.66 2.71 12.20
N VAL A 152 2.48 1.73 11.85
CA VAL A 152 2.99 1.52 10.50
C VAL A 152 2.79 0.07 10.12
N PHE A 153 2.21 -0.19 8.96
CA PHE A 153 2.11 -1.54 8.40
C PHE A 153 3.38 -1.84 7.61
N ILE A 154 4.31 -2.60 8.16
CA ILE A 154 5.56 -3.01 7.47
C ILE A 154 5.39 -4.41 6.87
N MET A 155 6.19 -4.79 5.87
CA MET A 155 6.08 -6.12 5.28
C MET A 155 6.51 -7.21 6.28
N ASP A 156 5.75 -8.32 6.41
CA ASP A 156 6.28 -9.53 7.09
C ASP A 156 7.16 -10.31 6.11
N PRO A 157 8.50 -10.38 6.31
CA PRO A 157 9.39 -11.11 5.41
C PRO A 157 9.19 -12.63 5.44
N ARG A 158 8.39 -13.16 6.38
CA ARG A 158 8.06 -14.59 6.49
C ARG A 158 6.75 -14.94 5.78
N HIS A 159 6.00 -13.94 5.32
CA HIS A 159 4.71 -14.16 4.68
C HIS A 159 4.89 -14.78 3.29
N ALA A 160 4.00 -15.69 2.88
CA ALA A 160 4.10 -16.42 1.61
C ALA A 160 4.08 -15.53 0.36
N LEU A 161 3.46 -14.34 0.47
CA LEU A 161 3.43 -13.33 -0.59
C LEU A 161 4.62 -12.36 -0.56
N TYR A 162 5.58 -12.52 0.34
CA TYR A 162 6.80 -11.70 0.34
C TYR A 162 7.72 -12.10 -0.81
N GLU A 163 8.16 -11.11 -1.59
CA GLU A 163 9.17 -11.28 -2.62
C GLU A 163 10.32 -10.29 -2.40
N SER A 164 11.50 -10.85 -2.14
CA SER A 164 12.68 -10.07 -1.72
C SER A 164 13.28 -9.22 -2.85
N ASP A 165 13.16 -9.67 -4.10
CA ASP A 165 13.71 -8.99 -5.27
C ASP A 165 12.83 -7.82 -5.71
N THR A 166 13.31 -6.63 -5.39
CA THR A 166 12.62 -5.36 -5.66
C THR A 166 13.34 -4.54 -6.73
N ARG A 167 14.28 -5.13 -7.47
CA ARG A 167 15.01 -4.43 -8.53
C ARG A 167 14.04 -4.08 -9.64
N ALA A 168 14.04 -2.83 -10.08
CA ALA A 168 13.07 -2.34 -11.05
C ALA A 168 13.06 -3.12 -12.37
N GLN A 169 14.19 -3.70 -12.80
CA GLN A 169 14.25 -4.57 -13.98
C GLN A 169 13.44 -5.87 -13.85
N VAL A 170 13.24 -6.36 -12.63
CA VAL A 170 12.49 -7.60 -12.33
C VAL A 170 11.02 -7.28 -12.15
N ILE A 171 10.71 -6.20 -11.42
CA ILE A 171 9.33 -5.90 -11.04
C ILE A 171 8.58 -5.03 -12.07
N ALA A 172 9.27 -4.25 -12.92
CA ALA A 172 8.60 -3.40 -13.90
C ALA A 172 7.76 -4.19 -14.93
N PRO A 173 8.24 -5.31 -15.52
CA PRO A 173 7.41 -6.12 -16.42
C PRO A 173 6.16 -6.67 -15.74
N LEU A 174 6.28 -7.10 -14.48
CA LEU A 174 5.15 -7.61 -13.70
C LEU A 174 4.10 -6.52 -13.45
N ILE A 175 4.55 -5.32 -13.06
CA ILE A 175 3.65 -4.18 -12.81
C ILE A 175 3.00 -3.68 -14.11
N ALA A 176 3.73 -3.68 -15.22
CA ALA A 176 3.22 -3.27 -16.53
C ALA A 176 2.10 -4.20 -17.01
N ALA A 177 2.29 -5.52 -16.88
CA ALA A 177 1.31 -6.50 -17.31
C ALA A 177 0.11 -6.61 -16.35
N ALA A 178 0.32 -6.57 -15.03
CA ALA A 178 -0.72 -6.93 -14.06
C ALA A 178 -1.97 -6.03 -14.10
N SER A 179 -3.13 -6.69 -14.11
CA SER A 179 -4.45 -6.06 -14.08
C SER A 179 -5.45 -6.91 -13.29
N GLY A 180 -6.42 -6.25 -12.67
CA GLY A 180 -7.50 -6.90 -11.92
C GLY A 180 -8.74 -6.01 -11.79
N PRO A 181 -9.74 -6.44 -10.99
CA PRO A 181 -11.01 -5.72 -10.84
C PRO A 181 -10.90 -4.27 -10.37
N LEU A 182 -9.81 -3.91 -9.67
CA LEU A 182 -9.55 -2.56 -9.16
C LEU A 182 -8.73 -1.69 -10.12
N GLY A 183 -8.46 -2.18 -11.33
CA GLY A 183 -7.64 -1.53 -12.35
C GLY A 183 -6.25 -2.16 -12.48
N THR A 184 -5.34 -1.51 -13.20
CA THR A 184 -3.99 -2.03 -13.43
C THR A 184 -3.07 -1.77 -12.25
N ASN A 185 -2.03 -2.58 -12.13
CA ASN A 185 -0.98 -2.35 -11.13
C ASN A 185 -0.17 -1.08 -11.48
N ALA A 186 0.04 -0.81 -12.76
CA ALA A 186 0.69 0.42 -13.23
C ALA A 186 -0.07 1.69 -12.82
N GLN A 187 -1.41 1.68 -12.85
CA GLN A 187 -2.22 2.80 -12.35
C GLN A 187 -1.92 3.12 -10.88
N TYR A 188 -1.75 2.10 -10.03
CA TYR A 188 -1.37 2.32 -8.63
C TYR A 188 0.00 2.98 -8.51
N LEU A 189 0.99 2.51 -9.29
CA LEU A 189 2.33 3.07 -9.30
C LEU A 189 2.32 4.54 -9.70
N PHE A 190 1.55 4.91 -10.72
CA PHE A 190 1.44 6.30 -11.19
C PHE A 190 0.66 7.19 -10.22
N SER A 191 -0.39 6.67 -9.55
CA SER A 191 -1.06 7.42 -8.48
C SER A 191 -0.11 7.70 -7.30
N LEU A 192 0.76 6.75 -6.96
CA LEU A 192 1.76 6.93 -5.92
C LEU A 192 2.79 8.01 -6.31
N GLU A 193 3.31 7.97 -7.53
CA GLU A 193 4.22 9.01 -8.05
C GLU A 193 3.56 10.40 -8.00
N GLN A 194 2.32 10.53 -8.47
CA GLN A 194 1.58 11.79 -8.47
C GLN A 194 1.37 12.35 -7.06
N GLU A 195 1.01 11.50 -6.09
CA GLU A 195 0.80 11.95 -4.72
C GLU A 195 2.12 12.40 -4.07
N LEU A 196 3.23 11.71 -4.35
CA LEU A 196 4.54 12.13 -3.86
C LEU A 196 4.95 13.48 -4.45
N ILE A 197 4.79 13.69 -5.75
CA ILE A 197 5.08 14.98 -6.40
C ILE A 197 4.23 16.09 -5.77
N LYS A 198 2.93 15.86 -5.57
CA LYS A 198 2.00 16.82 -4.96
C LYS A 198 2.40 17.19 -3.52
N LEU A 199 2.91 16.22 -2.76
CA LEU A 199 3.40 16.43 -1.40
C LEU A 199 4.85 16.94 -1.34
N GLY A 200 5.50 17.18 -2.48
CA GLY A 200 6.91 17.61 -2.55
C GLY A 200 7.91 16.55 -2.09
N MET A 201 7.53 15.28 -2.11
CA MET A 201 8.33 14.15 -1.65
C MET A 201 9.10 13.53 -2.80
N HIS A 202 10.37 13.18 -2.55
CA HIS A 202 11.24 12.56 -3.54
C HIS A 202 11.57 11.11 -3.21
N ASP A 203 11.56 10.24 -4.22
CA ASP A 203 11.88 8.81 -4.09
C ASP A 203 12.55 8.29 -5.38
N ASP A 204 13.88 8.25 -5.38
CA ASP A 204 14.69 7.84 -6.54
C ASP A 204 14.37 6.43 -7.02
N CYS A 205 14.17 5.50 -6.09
CA CYS A 205 13.88 4.11 -6.40
C CYS A 205 12.52 3.98 -7.09
N LEU A 206 11.52 4.72 -6.61
CA LEU A 206 10.22 4.78 -7.26
C LEU A 206 10.31 5.42 -8.65
N ASN A 207 11.07 6.51 -8.80
CA ASN A 207 11.21 7.21 -10.06
C ASN A 207 11.84 6.33 -11.16
N ASP A 208 12.88 5.54 -10.82
CA ASP A 208 13.46 4.55 -11.76
C ASP A 208 12.40 3.50 -12.18
N LEU A 209 11.64 2.99 -11.22
CA LEU A 209 10.59 2.01 -11.48
C LEU A 209 9.49 2.57 -12.41
N VAL A 210 9.01 3.79 -12.12
CA VAL A 210 8.01 4.48 -12.95
C VAL A 210 8.53 4.66 -14.38
N GLY A 211 9.79 5.10 -14.52
CA GLY A 211 10.42 5.28 -15.82
C GLY A 211 10.44 3.98 -16.65
N LYS A 212 10.77 2.84 -16.02
CA LYS A 212 10.78 1.53 -16.70
C LYS A 212 9.38 1.05 -17.07
N VAL A 213 8.41 1.17 -16.16
CA VAL A 213 7.02 0.76 -16.46
C VAL A 213 6.44 1.60 -17.60
N ARG A 214 6.69 2.92 -17.63
CA ARG A 214 6.27 3.78 -18.74
C ARG A 214 6.82 3.33 -20.09
N ARG A 215 8.12 3.00 -20.16
CA ARG A 215 8.75 2.52 -21.41
C ARG A 215 8.09 1.24 -21.90
N LEU A 216 7.91 0.25 -21.02
CA LEU A 216 7.27 -1.02 -21.37
C LEU A 216 5.86 -0.82 -21.93
N LEU A 217 5.05 0.04 -21.30
CA LEU A 217 3.69 0.34 -21.77
C LEU A 217 3.65 1.15 -23.09
N CYS A 218 4.71 1.88 -23.42
CA CYS A 218 4.84 2.57 -24.70
C CYS A 218 5.23 1.61 -25.83
N ASP A 219 6.15 0.68 -25.56
CA ASP A 219 6.67 -0.29 -26.52
C ASP A 219 5.62 -1.36 -26.91
N GLU A 220 4.63 -1.62 -26.05
CA GLU A 220 3.52 -2.56 -26.32
C GLU A 220 2.38 -1.98 -27.18
N LYS A 221 2.39 -0.68 -27.53
CA LYS A 221 1.38 -0.16 -28.47
C LYS A 221 1.71 -0.69 -29.88
N PRO A 222 0.85 -1.52 -30.51
CA PRO A 222 1.11 -1.95 -31.88
C PRO A 222 1.14 -0.72 -32.79
N GLY A 223 2.20 -0.63 -33.62
CA GLY A 223 2.27 0.37 -34.69
C GLY A 223 1.04 0.26 -35.62
N PRO A 224 0.69 1.33 -36.35
CA PRO A 224 -0.50 1.34 -37.19
C PRO A 224 -0.45 0.15 -38.16
N GLU A 225 -1.51 -0.67 -38.15
CA GLU A 225 -1.72 -1.76 -39.09
C GLU A 225 -1.52 -1.21 -40.52
N MET A 226 -0.48 -1.68 -41.22
CA MET A 226 -0.41 -1.47 -42.66
C MET A 226 -1.58 -2.20 -43.29
N GLN A 227 -2.58 -1.45 -43.74
CA GLN A 227 -3.63 -1.99 -44.60
C GLN A 227 -2.97 -2.60 -45.84
N PRO A 228 -3.28 -3.86 -46.21
CA PRO A 228 -2.84 -4.39 -47.48
C PRO A 228 -3.59 -3.64 -48.58
N GLY A 229 -2.87 -2.76 -49.28
CA GLY A 229 -3.32 -2.18 -50.53
C GLY A 229 -3.45 -3.30 -51.56
N PHE A 230 -4.68 -3.69 -51.88
CA PHE A 230 -4.95 -4.47 -53.08
C PHE A 230 -5.14 -3.51 -54.25
N ALA A 231 -4.32 -3.73 -55.28
CA ALA A 231 -4.34 -3.09 -56.58
C ALA A 231 -5.57 -3.48 -57.41
#